data_AF-A0A832C8K4-F1
#
_entry.id   AF-A0A832C8K4-F1
#
_cell.length_a   1.000
_cell.length_b   1.000
_cell.length_c   1.000
_cell.angle_alpha   90.00
_cell.angle_beta   90.00
_cell.angle_gamma   90.00
#
_symmetry.space_group_name_H-M   'P 1'
#
loop_
_entity.id
_entity.type
_entity.pdbx_description
1 polymer ?
#
loop_
_entity_poly.entity_id
_entity_poly.type
_entity_poly.pdbx_seq_one_letter_code
_entity_poly.pdbx_strand_id
1 'polypeptide(L)'
;MDGRSLTDLRKVEIKTNVVEKAEGSATVKFGDTYVIAGVKFEIGEPFPDTPNEGVMSVSAEFVPLASPGFETGPPDENAIELARVVD
;
A
#
# COMPACT_ATOMS: atom_id res chain seq x y z
N MET A 1 18.31 0.12 -20.56
CA MET A 1 17.52 1.37 -20.54
C MET A 1 16.30 1.15 -21.42
N ASP A 2 15.14 1.64 -20.99
CA ASP A 2 13.82 1.35 -21.59
C ASP A 2 13.32 2.44 -22.56
N GLY A 3 14.17 3.41 -22.91
CA GLY A 3 13.95 4.36 -24.01
C GLY A 3 12.99 5.52 -23.71
N ARG A 4 12.55 5.67 -22.47
CA ARG A 4 11.63 6.75 -22.03
C ARG A 4 12.34 8.10 -21.88
N SER A 5 11.59 9.19 -22.09
CA SER A 5 12.05 10.56 -21.78
C SER A 5 12.11 10.80 -20.26
N LEU A 6 12.72 11.91 -19.84
CA LEU A 6 12.87 12.28 -18.42
C LEU A 6 11.53 12.47 -17.69
N THR A 7 10.44 12.72 -18.43
CA THR A 7 9.10 12.96 -17.88
C THR A 7 8.12 11.84 -18.19
N ASP A 8 8.53 10.82 -18.94
CA ASP A 8 7.63 9.74 -19.34
C ASP A 8 7.46 8.73 -18.21
N LEU A 9 6.22 8.53 -17.78
CA LEU A 9 5.87 7.49 -16.81
C LEU A 9 5.98 6.08 -17.43
N ARG A 10 6.18 5.08 -16.57
CA ARG A 10 5.96 3.68 -16.96
C ARG A 10 4.47 3.45 -17.16
N LYS A 11 4.12 2.40 -17.92
CA LYS A 11 2.72 1.99 -18.09
C LYS A 11 2.09 1.71 -16.72
N VAL A 12 0.92 2.29 -16.48
CA VAL A 12 0.14 2.07 -15.26
C VAL A 12 -1.08 1.21 -15.59
N GLU A 13 -1.27 0.13 -14.84
CA GLU A 13 -2.48 -0.69 -14.90
C GLU A 13 -3.07 -0.81 -13.49
N ILE A 14 -4.36 -0.53 -13.35
CA ILE A 14 -5.07 -0.58 -12.06
C ILE A 14 -6.22 -1.58 -12.21
N LYS A 15 -6.34 -2.49 -11.25
CA LYS A 15 -7.46 -3.42 -11.13
C LYS A 15 -8.05 -3.31 -9.74
N THR A 16 -9.32 -2.99 -9.62
CA THR A 16 -10.04 -2.90 -8.35
C THR A 16 -10.78 -4.20 -8.04
N ASN A 17 -11.22 -4.39 -6.80
CA ASN A 17 -12.01 -5.54 -6.34
C ASN A 17 -11.30 -6.89 -6.56
N VAL A 18 -10.01 -6.93 -6.24
CA VAL A 18 -9.12 -8.10 -6.47
C VAL A 18 -9.02 -9.02 -5.25
N VAL A 19 -9.34 -8.53 -4.06
CA VAL A 19 -9.47 -9.30 -2.82
C VAL A 19 -10.93 -9.30 -2.42
N GLU A 20 -11.63 -10.40 -2.66
CA GLU A 20 -13.08 -10.55 -2.39
C GLU A 20 -13.43 -10.30 -0.92
N LYS A 21 -12.55 -10.70 -0.01
CA LYS A 21 -12.78 -10.55 1.42
C LYS A 21 -12.53 -9.13 1.92
N ALA A 22 -11.93 -8.23 1.15
CA ALA A 22 -11.69 -6.85 1.56
C ALA A 22 -12.84 -5.93 1.10
N GLU A 23 -13.22 -4.96 1.93
CA GLU A 23 -14.30 -4.02 1.60
C GLU A 23 -13.90 -3.07 0.46
N GLY A 24 -12.59 -2.81 0.33
CA GLY A 24 -11.99 -2.21 -0.87
C GLY A 24 -10.66 -2.90 -1.18
N SER A 25 -10.31 -3.06 -2.45
CA SER A 25 -8.99 -3.55 -2.82
C SER A 25 -8.59 -3.14 -4.23
N ALA A 26 -7.28 -3.02 -4.45
CA ALA A 26 -6.73 -2.79 -5.77
C ALA A 26 -5.35 -3.42 -5.93
N THR A 27 -5.03 -3.84 -7.16
CA THR A 27 -3.65 -4.07 -7.59
C THR A 27 -3.24 -3.00 -8.59
N VAL A 28 -2.00 -2.54 -8.46
CA VAL A 28 -1.41 -1.54 -9.33
C VAL A 28 -0.12 -2.10 -9.91
N LYS A 29 0.00 -2.07 -11.24
CA LYS A 29 1.25 -2.29 -11.97
C LYS A 29 1.77 -0.96 -12.47
N PHE A 30 3.01 -0.63 -12.13
CA PHE A 30 3.74 0.53 -12.64
C PHE A 30 5.02 0.07 -13.36
N GLY A 31 4.89 -0.25 -14.65
CA GLY A 31 5.87 -1.10 -15.34
C GLY A 31 5.94 -2.48 -14.67
N ASP A 32 7.14 -2.87 -14.24
CA ASP A 32 7.38 -4.15 -13.56
C ASP A 32 7.13 -4.11 -12.05
N THR A 33 6.91 -2.92 -11.48
CA THR A 33 6.57 -2.77 -10.06
C THR A 33 5.11 -3.19 -9.84
N TYR A 34 4.87 -4.09 -8.90
CA TYR A 34 3.54 -4.58 -8.54
C TYR A 34 3.23 -4.33 -7.07
N VAL A 35 2.07 -3.75 -6.79
CA VAL A 35 1.58 -3.53 -5.42
C VAL A 35 0.13 -4.01 -5.32
N ILE A 36 -0.24 -4.52 -4.15
CA ILE A 36 -1.62 -4.82 -3.78
C ILE A 36 -1.96 -4.04 -2.51
N ALA A 37 -3.14 -3.43 -2.48
CA ALA A 37 -3.68 -2.75 -1.32
C ALA A 37 -5.10 -3.26 -1.03
N GLY A 38 -5.43 -3.37 0.25
CA GLY A 38 -6.74 -3.73 0.74
C GLY A 38 -7.18 -2.76 1.84
N VAL A 39 -8.46 -2.42 1.85
CA VAL A 39 -9.10 -1.61 2.87
C VAL A 39 -10.01 -2.50 3.69
N LYS A 40 -9.87 -2.37 5.01
CA LYS A 40 -10.65 -3.04 6.04
C LYS A 40 -11.18 -1.97 6.98
N PHE A 41 -12.43 -2.11 7.41
CA PHE A 41 -12.98 -1.27 8.45
C PHE A 41 -13.73 -2.12 9.47
N GLU A 42 -13.74 -1.63 10.71
CA GLU A 42 -14.50 -2.18 11.82
C GLU A 42 -15.07 -1.04 12.65
N ILE A 43 -16.10 -1.34 13.44
CA ILE A 43 -16.66 -0.37 14.38
C ILE A 43 -15.78 -0.42 15.64
N GLY A 44 -15.16 0.71 15.97
CA GLY A 44 -14.31 0.87 17.14
C GLY A 44 -14.67 2.10 17.96
N GLU A 45 -14.11 2.19 19.16
CA GLU A 45 -14.19 3.39 19.99
C GLU A 45 -13.26 4.48 19.41
N PRO A 46 -13.74 5.72 19.21
CA PRO A 46 -12.90 6.81 18.73
C PRO A 46 -11.90 7.23 19.83
N PHE A 47 -10.85 7.95 19.45
CA PHE A 47 -9.92 8.48 20.44
C PHE A 47 -10.61 9.54 21.34
N PRO A 48 -10.27 9.61 22.65
CA PRO A 48 -10.92 10.52 23.58
C PRO A 48 -10.82 12.00 23.21
N ASP A 49 -9.76 12.38 22.50
CA ASP A 49 -9.50 13.74 22.01
C ASP A 49 -10.24 14.08 20.71
N THR A 50 -10.63 13.07 19.91
CA THR A 50 -11.39 13.24 18.65
C THR A 50 -12.65 12.34 18.58
N PRO A 51 -13.61 12.50 19.51
CA PRO A 51 -14.73 11.55 19.69
C PRO A 51 -15.75 11.51 18.55
N ASN A 52 -15.69 12.45 17.60
CA ASN A 52 -16.60 12.54 16.45
C ASN A 52 -15.90 12.19 15.12
N GLU A 53 -14.67 11.65 15.17
CA GLU A 53 -13.86 11.31 14.00
C GLU A 53 -13.58 9.81 13.96
N GLY A 54 -13.49 9.26 12.74
CA GLY A 54 -13.01 7.91 12.52
C GLY A 54 -11.49 7.85 12.52
N VAL A 55 -10.92 6.66 12.68
CA VAL A 55 -9.48 6.44 12.63
C VAL A 55 -9.12 5.76 11.32
N MET A 56 -8.09 6.28 10.65
CA MET A 56 -7.43 5.62 9.52
C MET A 56 -6.01 5.26 9.94
N SER A 57 -5.55 4.10 9.49
CA SER A 57 -4.16 3.69 9.66
C SER A 57 -3.70 3.01 8.38
N VAL A 58 -2.57 3.49 7.86
CA VAL A 58 -1.91 2.89 6.70
C VAL A 58 -0.74 2.05 7.19
N SER A 59 -0.66 0.81 6.71
CA SER A 59 0.51 -0.05 6.88
C SER A 59 1.04 -0.47 5.51
N ALA A 60 2.36 -0.68 5.45
CA ALA A 60 3.03 -1.23 4.29
C ALA A 60 3.93 -2.38 4.72
N GLU A 61 3.98 -3.41 3.90
CA GLU A 61 4.83 -4.59 4.13
C GLU A 61 5.69 -4.86 2.90
N PHE A 62 6.98 -5.02 3.14
CA PHE A 62 7.95 -5.46 2.15
C PHE A 62 8.23 -6.94 2.36
N VAL A 63 7.48 -7.78 1.65
CA VAL A 63 7.59 -9.24 1.79
C VAL A 63 8.73 -9.79 0.93
N PRO A 64 9.45 -10.85 1.36
CA PRO A 64 10.53 -11.47 0.58
C PRO A 64 10.13 -11.94 -0.84
N LEU A 65 8.83 -12.15 -1.07
CA LEU A 65 8.29 -12.44 -2.40
C LEU A 65 8.51 -11.30 -3.40
N ALA A 66 8.54 -10.05 -2.93
CA ALA A 66 8.66 -8.87 -3.78
C ALA A 66 10.12 -8.54 -4.14
N SER A 67 11.08 -8.90 -3.29
CA SER A 67 12.51 -8.67 -3.53
C SER A 67 13.37 -9.59 -2.66
N PRO A 68 14.49 -10.13 -3.20
CA PRO A 68 15.43 -10.92 -2.40
C PRO A 68 16.14 -10.11 -1.30
N GLY A 69 16.08 -8.78 -1.36
CA GLY A 69 16.63 -7.89 -0.32
C GLY A 69 15.66 -7.62 0.83
N PHE A 70 14.42 -8.13 0.77
CA PHE A 70 13.46 -7.97 1.86
C PHE A 70 13.51 -9.17 2.80
N GLU A 71 13.56 -8.88 4.10
CA GLU A 71 13.58 -9.90 5.15
C GLU A 71 12.21 -10.07 5.79
N THR A 72 11.98 -11.25 6.35
CA THR A 72 10.79 -11.50 7.17
C THR A 72 10.92 -10.82 8.53
N GLY A 73 9.85 -10.18 9.00
CA GLY A 73 9.81 -9.59 10.34
C GLY A 73 8.89 -8.39 10.42
N PRO A 74 9.01 -7.59 11.50
CA PRO A 74 8.37 -6.27 11.57
C PRO A 74 8.78 -5.38 10.38
N PRO A 75 7.93 -4.41 10.00
CA PRO A 75 8.28 -3.43 8.96
C PRO A 75 9.62 -2.74 9.25
N ASP A 76 10.48 -2.67 8.24
CA ASP A 76 11.73 -1.92 8.31
C ASP A 76 11.48 -0.41 8.17
N GLU A 77 12.55 0.39 8.27
CA GLU A 77 12.45 1.84 8.16
C GLU A 77 11.85 2.29 6.82
N ASN A 78 12.16 1.60 5.71
CA ASN A 78 11.64 1.93 4.39
C ASN A 78 10.14 1.63 4.26
N ALA A 79 9.68 0.50 4.79
CA ALA A 79 8.25 0.16 4.81
C ALA A 79 7.47 1.13 5.70
N ILE A 80 8.03 1.50 6.87
CA ILE A 80 7.43 2.51 7.76
C ILE A 80 7.37 3.88 7.07
N GLU A 81 8.45 4.29 6.40
CA GLU A 81 8.49 5.54 5.65
C GLU A 81 7.45 5.55 4.54
N LEU A 82 7.35 4.48 3.75
CA LEU A 82 6.36 4.36 2.69
C LEU A 82 4.94 4.50 3.24
N ALA A 83 4.62 3.81 4.34
CA ALA A 83 3.30 3.90 4.97
C ALA A 83 2.97 5.34 5.37
N ARG A 84 3.91 6.06 6.00
CA ARG A 84 3.74 7.45 6.46
C ARG A 84 3.63 8.49 5.36
N VAL A 85 4.15 8.21 4.17
CA VAL A 85 4.02 9.10 3.00
C VAL A 85 2.67 8.88 2.31
N VAL A 86 2.10 7.67 2.42
CA VAL A 86 0.81 7.31 1.84
C VAL A 86 -0.36 7.69 2.76
N ASP A 87 -0.17 7.60 4.07
CA ASP A 87 -1.10 8.07 5.12
C ASP A 87 -1.42 9.57 4.99
#